data_AF-A0A0H4QHZ6-F1
#
_entry.id   AF-A0A0H4QHZ6-F1
#
_cell.length_a   1.000
_cell.length_b   1.000
_cell.length_c   1.000
_cell.angle_alpha   90.00
_cell.angle_beta   90.00
_cell.angle_gamma   90.00
#
_symmetry.space_group_name_H-M   'P 1'
#
loop_
_entity.id
_entity.type
_entity.pdbx_description
1 polymer ?
#
loop_
_entity_poly.entity_id
_entity_poly.type
_entity_poly.pdbx_seq_one_letter_code
_entity_poly.pdbx_strand_id
1 'polypeptide(L)'
;MTNTKTNKFLTPAQAADILGISVATLRKYSLIVEHSTNDGGYFERNKQNNRLYTQKNLDDFNKMVELGHGPKMTLQTAAAQIYPVSDAAKATNGDNNGTTHNAQVANLENTIKELRANIEQQDRVIQNLSKKVIKLQEGKADDNTKSEKDTKYSEYLAKVRDAKAKKDKADSVKTSSSSKDGENSKLQTLVNMQVGEQKKGKHWWDRFMK
;
A
#
# COMPACT_ATOMS: atom_id res chain seq x y z
N MET A 1 -39.33 -3.60 -35.15
CA MET A 1 -39.52 -2.25 -34.60
C MET A 1 -38.16 -1.61 -34.46
N THR A 2 -37.84 -0.66 -35.33
CA THR A 2 -36.54 0.02 -35.35
C THR A 2 -36.47 0.95 -34.14
N ASN A 3 -35.60 0.62 -33.18
CA ASN A 3 -35.33 1.45 -32.01
C ASN A 3 -34.48 2.66 -32.47
N THR A 4 -35.11 3.59 -33.18
CA THR A 4 -34.49 4.85 -33.59
C THR A 4 -34.32 5.69 -32.34
N LYS A 5 -33.13 5.64 -31.73
CA LYS A 5 -32.70 6.63 -30.76
C LYS A 5 -32.79 7.99 -31.45
N THR A 6 -33.89 8.70 -31.27
CA THR A 6 -33.97 10.11 -31.60
C THR A 6 -32.90 10.76 -30.73
N ASN A 7 -31.85 11.31 -31.35
CA ASN A 7 -30.84 12.07 -30.63
C ASN A 7 -31.53 13.33 -30.09
N LYS A 8 -32.08 13.22 -28.89
CA LYS A 8 -32.75 14.31 -28.21
C LYS A 8 -31.71 15.37 -27.89
N PHE A 9 -31.83 16.51 -28.56
CA PHE A 9 -31.04 17.68 -28.26
C PHE A 9 -31.55 18.34 -26.98
N LEU A 10 -30.62 18.64 -26.08
CA LEU A 10 -30.83 19.29 -24.80
C LEU A 10 -30.31 20.72 -24.89
N THR A 11 -31.08 21.65 -24.34
CA THR A 11 -30.63 23.03 -24.18
C THR A 11 -29.54 23.12 -23.10
N PRO A 12 -28.73 24.20 -23.06
CA PRO A 12 -27.70 24.35 -22.04
C PRO A 12 -28.24 24.32 -20.60
N ALA A 13 -29.45 24.84 -20.38
CA ALA A 13 -30.12 24.79 -19.08
C ALA A 13 -30.43 23.34 -18.68
N GLN A 14 -31.12 22.60 -19.56
CA GLN A 14 -31.48 21.21 -19.30
C GLN A 14 -30.27 20.31 -19.11
N ALA A 15 -29.23 20.48 -19.93
CA ALA A 15 -28.00 19.69 -19.81
C ALA A 15 -27.26 19.99 -18.50
N ALA A 16 -27.24 21.26 -18.06
CA ALA A 16 -26.63 21.66 -16.81
C ALA A 16 -27.39 21.09 -15.60
N ASP A 17 -28.73 21.11 -15.65
CA ASP A 17 -29.59 20.54 -14.61
C ASP A 17 -29.36 19.02 -14.46
N ILE A 18 -29.25 18.29 -15.57
CA ILE A 18 -28.99 16.83 -15.56
C ILE A 18 -27.60 16.53 -14.98
N LEU A 19 -26.60 17.35 -15.31
CA LEU A 19 -25.23 17.19 -14.80
C LEU A 19 -25.04 17.73 -13.37
N GLY A 20 -26.04 18.42 -12.81
CA GLY A 20 -25.95 19.04 -11.48
C GLY A 20 -24.92 20.17 -11.40
N ILE A 21 -24.65 20.88 -12.51
CA ILE A 21 -23.69 21.99 -12.59
C ILE A 21 -24.36 23.29 -13.01
N SER A 22 -23.68 24.43 -12.81
CA SER A 22 -24.17 25.69 -13.33
C SER A 22 -24.07 25.75 -14.87
N VAL A 23 -24.99 26.49 -15.51
CA VAL A 23 -24.94 26.74 -16.96
C VAL A 23 -23.62 27.41 -17.38
N ALA A 24 -23.06 28.26 -16.52
CA ALA A 24 -21.76 28.89 -16.77
C ALA A 24 -20.62 27.87 -16.79
N THR A 25 -20.64 26.89 -15.89
CA THR A 25 -19.66 25.79 -15.83
C THR A 25 -19.75 24.93 -17.09
N LEU A 26 -20.97 24.54 -17.50
CA LEU A 26 -21.18 23.79 -18.74
C LEU A 26 -20.66 24.57 -19.97
N ARG A 27 -20.89 25.88 -20.00
CA ARG A 27 -20.37 26.75 -21.06
C ARG A 27 -18.85 26.74 -21.09
N LYS A 28 -18.18 26.79 -19.94
CA LYS A 28 -16.72 26.69 -19.83
C LYS A 28 -16.20 25.35 -20.33
N TYR A 29 -16.86 24.25 -19.95
CA TYR A 29 -16.51 22.91 -20.43
C TYR A 29 -16.65 22.79 -21.95
N SER A 30 -17.76 23.30 -22.52
CA SER A 30 -17.91 23.30 -23.98
C SER A 30 -16.82 24.10 -24.70
N LEU A 31 -16.37 25.24 -24.13
CA LEU A 31 -15.25 26.00 -24.70
C LEU A 31 -13.94 25.21 -24.64
N ILE A 32 -13.68 24.48 -23.54
CA ILE A 32 -12.49 23.64 -23.43
C ILE A 32 -12.50 22.57 -24.53
N VAL A 33 -13.65 21.94 -24.76
CA VAL A 33 -13.80 20.93 -25.82
C VAL A 33 -13.54 21.55 -27.20
N GLU A 34 -14.25 22.63 -27.55
CA GLU A 34 -14.07 23.34 -28.84
C GLU A 34 -12.61 23.78 -29.08
N HIS A 35 -11.93 24.27 -28.05
CA HIS A 35 -10.50 24.62 -28.16
C HIS A 35 -9.60 23.39 -28.29
N SER A 36 -9.89 22.31 -27.57
CA SER A 36 -9.06 21.09 -27.60
C SER A 36 -9.17 20.33 -28.93
N THR A 37 -10.33 20.39 -29.59
CA THR A 37 -10.59 19.76 -30.89
C THR A 37 -10.27 20.69 -32.06
N ASN A 38 -9.98 21.97 -31.79
CA ASN A 38 -9.88 23.04 -32.78
C ASN A 38 -11.14 23.12 -33.68
N ASP A 39 -12.30 22.78 -33.11
CA ASP A 39 -13.58 22.78 -33.79
C ASP A 39 -14.58 23.63 -33.00
N GLY A 40 -14.75 24.89 -33.42
CA GLY A 40 -15.74 25.80 -32.83
C GLY A 40 -17.19 25.39 -33.08
N GLY A 41 -17.41 24.48 -34.03
CA GLY A 41 -18.70 23.88 -34.39
C GLY A 41 -18.93 22.49 -33.78
N TYR A 42 -18.08 22.04 -32.85
CA TYR A 42 -18.16 20.68 -32.30
C TYR A 42 -19.55 20.33 -31.73
N PHE A 43 -20.19 21.31 -31.09
CA PHE A 43 -21.56 21.19 -30.64
C PHE A 43 -22.52 21.77 -31.67
N GLU A 44 -23.59 21.03 -31.95
CA GLU A 44 -24.71 21.52 -32.74
C GLU A 44 -25.27 22.82 -32.15
N ARG A 45 -25.73 23.71 -33.01
CA ARG A 45 -26.23 25.03 -32.60
C ARG A 45 -27.61 25.26 -33.18
N ASN A 46 -28.47 25.92 -32.40
CA ASN A 46 -29.78 26.33 -32.89
C ASN A 46 -29.69 27.59 -33.77
N LYS A 47 -30.83 28.04 -34.32
CA LYS A 47 -30.91 29.27 -35.13
C LYS A 47 -30.46 30.53 -34.39
N GLN A 48 -30.52 30.52 -33.06
CA GLN A 48 -30.08 31.60 -32.17
C GLN A 48 -28.62 31.42 -31.70
N ASN A 49 -27.85 30.52 -32.31
CA ASN A 49 -26.45 30.24 -31.98
C ASN A 49 -26.22 29.67 -30.55
N ASN A 50 -27.26 29.14 -29.91
CA ASN A 50 -27.12 28.42 -28.64
C ASN A 50 -26.72 26.97 -28.89
N ARG A 51 -25.75 26.49 -28.11
CA ARG A 51 -25.27 25.10 -28.15
C ARG A 51 -26.37 24.12 -27.74
N LEU A 52 -26.41 23.00 -28.43
CA LEU A 52 -27.30 21.88 -28.21
C LEU A 52 -26.47 20.65 -27.84
N TYR A 53 -26.88 19.96 -26.78
CA TYR A 53 -26.15 18.83 -26.24
C TYR A 53 -26.91 17.53 -26.47
N THR A 54 -26.20 16.46 -26.80
CA THR A 54 -26.75 15.10 -26.83
C THR A 54 -26.43 14.38 -25.53
N GLN A 55 -27.11 13.26 -25.25
CA GLN A 55 -26.79 12.45 -24.09
C GLN A 55 -25.32 12.01 -24.06
N LYS A 56 -24.75 11.68 -25.22
CA LYS A 56 -23.33 11.34 -25.34
C LYS A 56 -22.42 12.48 -24.86
N ASN A 57 -22.78 13.73 -25.19
CA ASN A 57 -22.00 14.90 -24.74
C ASN A 57 -22.00 15.00 -23.22
N LEU A 58 -23.12 14.71 -22.56
CA LEU A 58 -23.21 14.71 -21.09
C LEU A 58 -22.31 13.64 -20.48
N ASP A 59 -22.35 12.42 -21.02
CA ASP A 59 -21.51 11.31 -20.57
C ASP A 59 -20.02 11.64 -20.74
N ASP A 60 -19.65 12.26 -21.87
CA ASP A 60 -18.27 12.65 -22.15
C ASP A 60 -17.81 13.84 -21.29
N PHE A 61 -18.70 14.76 -20.92
CA PHE A 61 -18.40 15.79 -19.91
C PHE A 61 -18.10 15.17 -18.54
N ASN A 62 -18.86 14.17 -18.11
CA ASN A 62 -18.59 13.48 -16.84
C ASN A 62 -17.22 12.81 -16.85
N LYS A 63 -16.88 12.07 -17.90
CA LYS A 63 -15.54 11.46 -18.05
C LYS A 63 -14.44 12.52 -18.04
N MET A 64 -14.67 13.66 -18.70
CA MET A 64 -13.68 14.74 -18.76
C MET A 64 -13.43 15.35 -17.38
N VAL A 65 -14.48 15.54 -16.59
CA VAL A 65 -14.37 16.06 -15.23
C VAL A 65 -13.70 15.03 -14.32
N GLU A 66 -14.07 13.76 -14.42
CA GLU A 66 -13.47 12.66 -13.65
C GLU A 66 -11.97 12.55 -13.90
N LEU A 67 -11.56 12.52 -15.17
CA LEU A 67 -10.14 12.52 -15.55
C LEU A 67 -9.44 13.81 -15.13
N GLY A 68 -10.10 14.96 -15.26
CA GLY A 68 -9.54 16.27 -14.90
C GLY A 68 -9.29 16.46 -13.39
N HIS A 69 -9.94 15.68 -12.52
CA HIS A 69 -9.67 15.65 -11.08
C HIS A 69 -8.52 14.71 -10.70
N GLY A 70 -7.95 13.98 -11.66
CA GLY A 70 -6.81 13.10 -11.44
C GLY A 70 -5.50 13.85 -11.11
N PRO A 71 -4.53 13.18 -10.46
CA PRO A 71 -3.25 13.78 -10.12
C PRO A 71 -2.47 14.18 -11.38
N LYS A 72 -1.98 15.42 -11.43
CA LYS A 72 -1.24 16.02 -12.57
C LYS A 72 -2.03 16.07 -13.88
N MET A 73 -3.35 15.95 -13.83
CA MET A 73 -4.20 16.03 -15.01
C MET A 73 -5.00 17.33 -15.02
N THR A 74 -5.19 17.91 -16.20
CA THR A 74 -6.00 19.13 -16.39
C THR A 74 -7.23 18.81 -17.22
N LEU A 75 -8.29 19.63 -17.09
CA LEU A 75 -9.49 19.49 -17.91
C LEU A 75 -9.20 19.58 -19.41
N GLN A 76 -8.20 20.37 -19.82
CA GLN A 76 -7.79 20.49 -21.23
C GLN A 76 -7.13 19.20 -21.73
N THR A 77 -6.22 18.63 -20.94
CA THR A 77 -5.58 17.34 -21.28
C THR A 77 -6.58 16.19 -21.27
N ALA A 78 -7.56 16.23 -20.36
CA ALA A 78 -8.65 15.26 -20.34
C ALA A 78 -9.55 15.39 -21.57
N ALA A 79 -9.88 16.60 -21.98
CA ALA A 79 -10.68 16.86 -23.17
C ALA A 79 -9.97 16.33 -24.44
N ALA A 80 -8.67 16.60 -24.59
CA ALA A 80 -7.87 16.11 -25.72
C ALA A 80 -7.81 14.56 -25.80
N GLN A 81 -8.00 13.86 -24.69
CA GLN A 81 -8.04 12.38 -24.67
C GLN A 81 -9.42 11.81 -25.02
N ILE A 82 -10.50 12.46 -24.58
CA ILE A 82 -11.87 11.96 -24.78
C ILE A 82 -12.42 12.38 -26.14
N TYR A 83 -12.09 13.59 -26.57
CA TYR A 83 -12.61 14.19 -27.80
C TYR A 83 -11.56 14.07 -28.91
N PRO A 84 -11.81 13.24 -29.95
CA PRO A 84 -10.88 13.13 -31.06
C PRO A 84 -10.83 14.45 -31.83
N VAL A 85 -9.61 14.94 -32.08
CA VAL A 85 -9.38 16.06 -32.99
C VAL A 85 -9.75 15.58 -34.39
N SER A 86 -10.75 16.21 -35.03
CA SER A 86 -11.11 15.89 -36.41
C SER A 86 -9.91 16.13 -37.32
N ASP A 87 -9.40 15.09 -37.97
CA ASP A 87 -8.20 15.15 -38.82
C ASP A 87 -8.35 16.11 -40.02
N ALA A 88 -9.57 16.55 -40.34
CA ALA A 88 -9.84 17.59 -41.33
C ALA A 88 -9.19 18.96 -41.01
N ALA A 89 -8.93 19.25 -39.72
CA ALA A 89 -8.22 20.46 -39.30
C ALA A 89 -6.69 20.27 -39.14
N LYS A 90 -6.18 19.04 -39.29
CA LYS A 90 -4.73 18.79 -39.34
C LYS A 90 -4.14 18.99 -40.75
N ALA A 91 -4.97 19.05 -41.79
CA ALA A 91 -4.52 19.14 -43.17
C ALA A 91 -4.08 20.55 -43.62
N THR A 92 -4.29 21.59 -42.82
CA THR A 92 -3.96 22.98 -43.19
C THR A 92 -2.71 23.55 -42.47
N ASN A 93 -2.08 22.77 -41.61
CA ASN A 93 -0.72 23.05 -41.12
C ASN A 93 0.23 22.02 -41.74
N GLY A 94 0.65 22.32 -42.97
CA GLY A 94 1.51 21.48 -43.78
C GLY A 94 2.89 21.21 -43.17
N ASP A 95 3.34 19.99 -43.44
CA ASP A 95 4.70 19.48 -43.47
C ASP A 95 5.53 19.42 -42.18
N ASN A 96 5.53 18.22 -41.58
CA ASN A 96 6.74 17.41 -41.30
C ASN A 96 6.38 16.09 -40.56
N ASN A 97 5.27 15.41 -40.88
CA ASN A 97 4.75 14.33 -40.01
C ASN A 97 5.20 12.90 -40.38
N GLY A 98 6.25 12.74 -41.19
CA GLY A 98 6.91 11.45 -41.39
C GLY A 98 7.94 11.13 -40.29
N THR A 99 8.58 12.16 -39.73
CA THR A 99 9.66 12.01 -38.73
C THR A 99 9.12 12.06 -37.30
N THR A 100 8.03 12.79 -37.05
CA THR A 100 7.44 12.97 -35.72
C THR A 100 6.74 11.72 -35.19
N HIS A 101 6.09 10.94 -36.07
CA HIS A 101 5.47 9.68 -35.67
C HIS A 101 6.50 8.65 -35.20
N ASN A 102 7.67 8.57 -35.85
CA ASN A 102 8.75 7.69 -35.42
C ASN A 102 9.34 8.15 -34.07
N ALA A 103 9.55 9.46 -33.88
CA ALA A 103 10.01 10.01 -32.61
C ALA A 103 9.01 9.81 -31.45
N GLN A 104 7.71 9.93 -31.71
CA GLN A 104 6.67 9.65 -30.71
C GLN A 104 6.58 8.15 -30.38
N VAL A 105 6.68 7.27 -31.38
CA VAL A 105 6.72 5.81 -31.16
C VAL A 105 7.96 5.43 -30.35
N ALA A 106 9.14 5.97 -30.67
CA ALA A 106 10.36 5.73 -29.90
C ALA A 106 10.26 6.25 -28.45
N ASN A 107 9.62 7.40 -28.24
CA ASN A 107 9.39 7.92 -26.88
C ASN A 107 8.41 7.05 -26.09
N LEU A 108 7.34 6.56 -26.72
CA LEU A 108 6.40 5.61 -26.12
C LEU A 108 7.09 4.28 -25.79
N GLU A 109 7.94 3.76 -26.68
CA GLU A 109 8.73 2.55 -26.44
C GLU A 109 9.69 2.69 -25.25
N ASN A 110 10.37 3.83 -25.15
CA ASN A 110 11.23 4.15 -24.00
C ASN A 110 10.40 4.23 -22.70
N THR A 111 9.25 4.89 -22.74
CA THR A 111 8.34 4.98 -21.59
C THR A 111 7.85 3.60 -21.16
N ILE A 112 7.48 2.73 -22.11
CA ILE A 112 7.06 1.35 -21.84
C ILE A 112 8.22 0.56 -21.20
N LYS A 113 9.44 0.74 -21.69
CA LYS A 113 10.64 0.08 -21.15
C LYS A 113 10.92 0.52 -19.71
N GLU A 114 10.82 1.82 -19.42
CA GLU A 114 10.96 2.36 -18.07
C GLU A 114 9.88 1.85 -17.13
N LEU A 115 8.61 1.82 -17.57
CA LEU A 115 7.51 1.28 -16.79
C LEU A 115 7.71 -0.20 -16.46
N ARG A 116 8.17 -1.01 -17.44
CA ARG A 116 8.51 -2.42 -17.20
C ARG A 116 9.65 -2.57 -16.19
N ALA A 117 10.70 -1.78 -16.30
CA ALA A 117 11.81 -1.81 -15.34
C ALA A 117 11.36 -1.42 -13.92
N ASN A 118 10.44 -0.46 -13.80
CA ASN A 118 9.86 -0.07 -12.50
C ASN A 118 8.98 -1.18 -11.92
N ILE A 119 8.18 -1.86 -12.73
CA ILE A 119 7.39 -3.02 -12.29
C ILE A 119 8.31 -4.13 -11.78
N GLU A 120 9.38 -4.45 -12.49
CA GLU A 120 10.35 -5.45 -12.05
C GLU A 120 11.05 -5.06 -10.73
N GLN A 121 11.35 -3.78 -10.53
CA GLN A 121 11.88 -3.28 -9.26
C GLN A 121 10.86 -3.45 -8.13
N GLN A 122 9.59 -3.11 -8.39
CA GLN A 122 8.51 -3.28 -7.42
C GLN A 122 8.32 -4.76 -7.06
N ASP A 123 8.33 -5.66 -8.05
CA ASP A 123 8.23 -7.10 -7.82
C ASP A 123 9.38 -7.61 -6.94
N ARG A 124 10.61 -7.15 -7.17
CA ARG A 124 11.75 -7.49 -6.29
C ARG A 124 11.54 -7.01 -4.87
N VAL A 125 11.02 -5.78 -4.68
CA VAL A 125 10.72 -5.24 -3.35
C VAL A 125 9.62 -6.05 -2.68
N ILE A 126 8.53 -6.38 -3.40
CA ILE A 126 7.43 -7.20 -2.91
C ILE A 126 7.94 -8.58 -2.48
N GLN A 127 8.79 -9.22 -3.29
CA GLN A 127 9.42 -10.51 -2.96
C GLN A 127 10.31 -10.45 -1.71
N ASN A 128 11.05 -9.35 -1.53
CA ASN A 128 11.88 -9.17 -0.34
C ASN A 128 11.02 -8.92 0.91
N LEU A 129 9.96 -8.13 0.78
CA LEU A 129 9.01 -7.86 1.86
C LEU A 129 8.23 -9.12 2.23
N SER A 130 7.75 -9.90 1.26
CA SER A 130 7.05 -11.17 1.52
C SER A 130 7.96 -12.16 2.27
N LYS A 131 9.22 -12.30 1.84
CA LYS A 131 10.24 -13.09 2.56
C LYS A 131 10.46 -12.59 3.98
N LYS A 132 10.48 -11.27 4.20
CA LYS A 132 10.64 -10.69 5.54
C LYS A 132 9.43 -10.94 6.42
N VAL A 133 8.21 -10.86 5.87
CA VAL A 133 6.96 -11.18 6.57
C VAL A 133 6.95 -12.64 6.99
N ILE A 134 7.30 -13.56 6.09
CA ILE A 134 7.39 -15.00 6.39
C ILE A 134 8.38 -15.25 7.54
N LYS A 135 9.60 -14.72 7.45
CA LYS A 135 10.61 -14.86 8.51
C LYS A 135 10.16 -14.30 9.86
N LEU A 136 9.45 -13.17 9.87
CA LEU A 136 8.91 -12.58 11.09
C LEU A 136 7.75 -13.40 11.67
N GLN A 137 6.95 -14.04 10.81
CA GLN A 137 5.88 -14.93 11.22
C GLN A 137 6.42 -16.24 11.80
N GLU A 138 7.46 -16.82 11.19
CA GLU A 138 8.19 -17.98 11.70
C GLU A 138 8.89 -17.66 13.03
N GLY A 139 9.57 -16.51 13.13
CA GLY A 139 10.22 -16.08 14.38
C GLY A 139 9.24 -15.85 15.55
N LYS A 140 8.00 -15.43 15.26
CA LYS A 140 6.93 -15.35 16.27
C LYS A 140 6.38 -16.72 16.66
N ALA A 141 6.40 -17.71 15.76
CA ALA A 141 6.05 -19.08 16.10
C ALA A 141 7.09 -19.72 17.04
N ASP A 142 8.39 -19.43 16.83
CA ASP A 142 9.46 -19.93 17.69
C ASP A 142 9.45 -19.32 19.11
N ASP A 143 9.12 -18.03 19.25
CA ASP A 143 9.03 -17.36 20.56
C ASP A 143 7.91 -17.93 21.44
N ASN A 144 6.79 -18.35 20.83
CA ASN A 144 5.70 -19.00 21.54
C ASN A 144 6.10 -20.38 22.09
N THR A 145 6.85 -21.18 21.31
CA THR A 145 7.36 -22.49 21.79
C THR A 145 8.43 -22.37 22.88
N LYS A 146 9.19 -21.26 22.90
CA LYS A 146 10.19 -20.99 23.94
C LYS A 146 9.53 -20.54 25.24
N SER A 147 8.51 -19.69 25.16
CA SER A 147 7.62 -19.31 26.27
C SER A 147 6.94 -20.54 26.92
N GLU A 148 6.45 -21.49 26.11
CA GLU A 148 5.86 -22.74 26.61
C GLU A 148 6.87 -23.68 27.31
N LYS A 149 8.14 -23.67 26.89
CA LYS A 149 9.20 -24.44 27.55
C LYS A 149 9.64 -23.79 28.85
N ASP A 150 9.76 -22.47 28.88
CA ASP A 150 10.15 -21.71 30.07
C ASP A 150 9.08 -21.76 31.16
N THR A 151 7.79 -21.71 30.79
CA THR A 151 6.67 -21.91 31.72
C THR A 151 6.69 -23.30 32.33
N LYS A 152 6.81 -24.37 31.51
CA LYS A 152 6.93 -25.76 32.01
C LYS A 152 8.15 -25.97 32.92
N TYR A 153 9.27 -25.34 32.61
CA TYR A 153 10.48 -25.42 33.45
C TYR A 153 10.29 -24.72 34.80
N SER A 154 9.63 -23.56 34.81
CA SER A 154 9.30 -22.83 36.04
C SER A 154 8.35 -23.62 36.96
N GLU A 155 7.33 -24.28 36.39
CA GLU A 155 6.41 -25.15 37.11
C GLU A 155 7.10 -26.38 37.70
N TYR A 156 8.03 -26.99 36.97
CA TYR A 156 8.84 -28.10 37.46
C TYR A 156 9.68 -27.69 38.67
N LEU A 157 10.35 -26.53 38.61
CA LEU A 157 11.13 -26.02 39.73
C LEU A 157 10.27 -25.71 40.97
N ALA A 158 9.05 -25.18 40.78
CA ALA A 158 8.11 -24.97 41.87
C ALA A 158 7.72 -26.28 42.56
N LYS A 159 7.39 -27.32 41.78
CA LYS A 159 7.07 -28.66 42.31
C LYS A 159 8.22 -29.28 43.10
N VAL A 160 9.46 -29.09 42.64
CA VAL A 160 10.66 -29.57 43.35
C VAL A 160 10.86 -28.82 44.67
N ARG A 161 10.65 -27.50 44.70
CA ARG A 161 10.72 -26.72 45.95
C ARG A 161 9.64 -27.13 46.94
N ASP A 162 8.41 -27.34 46.47
CA ASP A 162 7.30 -27.76 47.33
C ASP A 162 7.52 -29.17 47.87
N ALA A 163 8.05 -30.09 47.06
CA ALA A 163 8.42 -31.43 47.49
C ALA A 163 9.55 -31.39 48.54
N LYS A 164 10.54 -30.51 48.36
CA LYS A 164 11.62 -30.30 49.31
C LYS A 164 11.11 -29.68 50.62
N ALA A 165 10.27 -28.64 50.55
CA ALA A 165 9.67 -28.02 51.73
C ALA A 165 8.73 -28.98 52.49
N LYS A 166 8.03 -29.87 51.79
CA LYS A 166 7.24 -30.95 52.43
C LYS A 166 8.13 -31.99 53.10
N LYS A 167 9.28 -32.32 52.51
CA LYS A 167 10.26 -33.22 53.10
C LYS A 167 10.93 -32.59 54.33
N ASP A 168 11.35 -31.33 54.23
CA ASP A 168 11.95 -30.58 55.34
C ASP A 168 10.93 -30.36 56.49
N LYS A 169 9.65 -30.16 56.18
CA LYS A 169 8.58 -30.13 57.19
C LYS A 169 8.30 -31.49 57.81
N ALA A 170 8.32 -32.57 57.02
CA ALA A 170 8.15 -33.94 57.53
C ALA A 170 9.33 -34.38 58.42
N ASP A 171 10.56 -33.95 58.10
CA ASP A 171 11.74 -34.20 58.91
C ASP A 171 11.77 -33.33 60.19
N SER A 172 11.23 -32.10 60.14
CA SER A 172 11.10 -31.23 61.33
C SER A 172 10.08 -31.74 62.36
N VAL A 173 9.04 -32.46 61.92
CA VAL A 173 8.02 -33.05 62.81
C VAL A 173 8.49 -34.38 63.43
N LYS A 174 9.56 -34.99 62.91
CA LYS A 174 10.11 -36.24 63.43
C LYS A 174 11.27 -36.06 64.44
N THR A 175 11.71 -34.83 64.69
CA THR A 175 12.86 -34.55 65.57
C THR A 175 12.41 -33.98 66.92
N SER A 176 11.42 -34.62 67.55
CA SER A 176 11.12 -34.46 68.99
C SER A 176 11.00 -35.81 69.70
N SER A 177 11.70 -36.84 69.22
CA SER A 177 11.92 -38.07 69.98
C SER A 177 13.14 -38.81 69.47
N SER A 178 14.07 -39.07 70.39
CA SER A 178 15.18 -40.03 70.32
C SER A 178 16.54 -39.51 69.88
N SER A 179 17.41 -39.47 70.88
CA SER A 179 18.86 -39.33 70.84
C SER A 179 19.59 -40.47 70.11
N LYS A 180 20.87 -40.19 69.81
CA LYS A 180 22.07 -41.05 69.70
C LYS A 180 22.49 -41.65 68.34
N ASP A 181 23.76 -41.34 68.07
CA ASP A 181 24.85 -42.10 67.42
C ASP A 181 24.79 -42.40 65.91
N GLY A 182 25.91 -42.13 65.23
CA GLY A 182 26.22 -42.76 63.93
C GLY A 182 26.95 -41.89 62.93
N GLU A 183 28.12 -42.36 62.51
CA GLU A 183 29.10 -41.73 61.61
C GLU A 183 28.65 -41.50 60.15
N ASN A 184 29.50 -40.72 59.47
CA ASN A 184 29.90 -40.81 58.07
C ASN A 184 29.21 -39.99 56.96
N SER A 185 30.00 -39.04 56.48
CA SER A 185 30.32 -38.79 55.07
C SER A 185 29.43 -37.83 54.24
N LYS A 186 30.01 -36.64 54.01
CA LYS A 186 30.20 -36.03 52.69
C LYS A 186 28.94 -35.57 51.93
N LEU A 187 28.40 -34.44 52.35
CA LEU A 187 27.67 -33.52 51.45
C LEU A 187 28.40 -32.17 51.46
N GLN A 188 29.37 -32.01 50.55
CA GLN A 188 29.92 -30.70 50.26
C GLN A 188 28.87 -29.88 49.52
N THR A 189 28.34 -28.85 50.18
CA THR A 189 27.49 -27.84 49.56
C THR A 189 28.34 -26.97 48.63
N LEU A 190 27.88 -26.78 47.39
CA LEU A 190 28.51 -25.95 46.34
C LEU A 190 28.62 -24.43 46.69
N VAL A 191 28.40 -24.05 47.95
CA VAL A 191 28.31 -22.67 48.40
C VAL A 191 29.69 -22.05 48.68
N ASN A 192 30.75 -22.86 48.79
CA ASN A 192 32.09 -22.37 49.09
C ASN A 192 33.05 -22.28 47.89
N MET A 193 32.57 -22.37 46.64
CA MET A 193 33.41 -22.08 45.47
C MET A 193 33.47 -20.56 45.25
N GLN A 194 34.20 -19.88 46.13
CA GLN A 194 34.65 -18.51 45.95
C GLN A 194 35.58 -18.47 44.73
N VAL A 195 35.08 -17.90 43.63
CA VAL A 195 35.87 -17.68 42.40
C VAL A 195 36.91 -16.61 42.71
N GLY A 196 38.19 -17.00 42.68
CA GLY A 196 39.31 -16.09 42.83
C GLY A 196 39.33 -15.00 41.75
N GLU A 197 39.69 -13.79 42.15
CA GLU A 197 39.89 -12.64 41.29
C GLU A 197 41.04 -12.87 40.31
N GLN A 198 40.76 -13.00 39.00
CA GLN A 198 41.73 -12.64 37.96
C GLN A 198 41.04 -12.18 36.66
N LYS A 199 41.29 -10.91 36.34
CA LYS A 199 41.28 -10.23 35.03
C LYS A 199 39.93 -9.87 34.40
N LYS A 200 39.61 -8.58 34.57
CA LYS A 200 38.61 -7.77 33.85
C LYS A 200 38.83 -7.83 32.32
N GLY A 201 38.18 -8.79 31.67
CA GLY A 201 37.90 -8.73 30.24
C GLY A 201 36.64 -7.90 30.01
N LYS A 202 36.71 -6.87 29.15
CA LYS A 202 35.58 -6.00 28.80
C LYS A 202 34.29 -6.81 28.57
N HIS A 203 33.26 -6.46 29.34
CA HIS A 203 31.95 -7.10 29.23
C HIS A 203 31.34 -6.76 27.88
N TRP A 204 30.70 -7.74 27.27
CA TRP A 204 30.11 -7.69 25.94
C TRP A 204 29.09 -6.55 25.72
N TRP A 205 28.56 -5.96 26.78
CA TRP A 205 27.65 -4.82 26.74
C TRP A 205 28.34 -3.47 26.47
N ASP A 206 29.66 -3.35 26.69
CA ASP A 206 30.42 -2.11 26.45
C ASP A 206 30.52 -1.71 24.97
N ARG A 207 30.11 -2.58 24.04
CA ARG A 207 30.08 -2.28 22.59
C ARG A 207 28.80 -1.60 22.12
N PHE A 208 27.76 -1.52 22.95
CA PHE A 208 26.45 -1.04 22.52
C PHE A 208 26.09 0.36 23.07
N MET A 209 26.90 0.90 23.98
CA MET A 209 26.66 2.18 24.66
C MET A 209 27.60 3.29 24.20
N LYS A 210 27.90 3.39 22.89
CA LYS A 210 28.58 4.55 22.33
C LYS A 210 28.02 4.96 20.98
#